data_AF-A0A7J9ATA0-F1
#
_entry.id   AF-A0A7J9ATA0-F1
#
_cell.length_a   1.000
_cell.length_b   1.000
_cell.length_c   1.000
_cell.angle_alpha   90.00
_cell.angle_beta   90.00
_cell.angle_gamma   90.00
#
_symmetry.space_group_name_H-M   'P 1'
#
loop_
_entity.id
_entity.type
_entity.pdbx_description
1 polymer ?
#
loop_
_entity_poly.entity_id
_entity_poly.type
_entity_poly.pdbx_seq_one_letter_code
_entity_poly.pdbx_strand_id
1 'polypeptide(L)'
;MGKDEEEMRGEIEERLINEEYKIWKKNTPFLYDLVITHALEWPSLTVEWLPDRDEPAGKDYSVQKMILGTHTSENEPNYLMLAQVQLPLQDSENDARQYDHDRSDLGGFGCASGKVQIIQQINHEGEVNRARYMPQNSFIIATKTVSAEVFVFDYSKHPSKPPLDGACSPDLRLRGHSTEGYGLSWSKFKEGHLLSGSDDAQICLWDINATPKNKALDAMQIFKVHEGVVEDVAWHLRHEYLFGSVGDDQYLLIWDLRTPSVTKPIQSVVAHQSE
;
A
#
# COMPACT_ATOMS: atom_id res chain seq x y z
N MET A 1 -18.49 -23.15 26.47
CA MET A 1 -18.01 -22.20 27.50
C MET A 1 -17.03 -21.19 26.90
N GLY A 2 -15.82 -21.54 26.47
CA GLY A 2 -14.91 -20.53 25.87
C GLY A 2 -15.40 -19.93 24.54
N LYS A 3 -15.93 -20.77 23.63
CA LYS A 3 -16.40 -20.34 22.31
C LYS A 3 -17.66 -19.46 22.37
N ASP A 4 -18.60 -19.79 23.26
CA ASP A 4 -19.84 -19.03 23.44
C ASP A 4 -19.57 -17.66 24.11
N GLU A 5 -18.54 -17.57 24.96
CA GLU A 5 -18.10 -16.32 25.59
C GLU A 5 -17.35 -15.41 24.60
N GLU A 6 -16.52 -15.98 23.71
CA GLU A 6 -15.87 -15.23 22.63
C GLU A 6 -16.89 -14.69 21.61
N GLU A 7 -17.86 -15.53 21.20
CA GLU A 7 -18.92 -15.13 20.29
C GLU A 7 -19.78 -14.01 20.89
N MET A 8 -20.15 -14.12 22.17
CA MET A 8 -20.86 -13.07 22.90
C MET A 8 -20.05 -11.76 23.00
N ARG A 9 -18.74 -11.84 23.22
CA ARG A 9 -17.87 -10.65 23.23
C ARG A 9 -17.84 -9.97 21.86
N GLY A 10 -17.71 -10.75 20.79
CA GLY A 10 -17.74 -10.25 19.42
C GLY A 10 -19.06 -9.54 19.09
N GLU A 11 -20.21 -10.11 19.48
CA GLU A 11 -21.51 -9.46 19.27
C GLU A 11 -21.65 -8.13 20.03
N ILE A 12 -21.13 -8.06 21.26
CA ILE A 12 -21.16 -6.82 22.06
C ILE A 12 -20.28 -5.75 21.40
N GLU A 13 -19.09 -6.13 20.97
CA GLU A 13 -18.16 -5.24 20.28
C GLU A 13 -18.75 -4.71 18.96
N GLU A 14 -19.35 -5.58 18.15
CA GLU A 14 -20.01 -5.18 16.89
C GLU A 14 -21.16 -4.18 17.14
N ARG A 15 -21.94 -4.38 18.20
CA ARG A 15 -22.99 -3.42 18.58
C ARG A 15 -22.42 -2.06 18.95
N LEU A 16 -21.35 -2.04 19.75
CA LEU A 16 -20.68 -0.80 20.14
C LEU A 16 -20.11 -0.06 18.91
N ILE A 17 -19.41 -0.77 18.03
CA ILE A 17 -18.88 -0.21 16.77
C ILE A 17 -20.02 0.41 15.93
N ASN A 18 -21.14 -0.30 15.80
CA ASN A 18 -22.30 0.19 15.04
C ASN A 18 -22.95 1.43 15.66
N GLU A 19 -22.99 1.54 16.99
CA GLU A 19 -23.49 2.72 17.70
C GLU A 19 -22.56 3.92 17.52
N GLU A 20 -21.25 3.72 17.72
CA GLU A 20 -20.22 4.75 17.52
C GLU A 20 -20.21 5.26 16.08
N TYR A 21 -20.29 4.36 15.09
CA TYR A 21 -20.37 4.73 13.67
C TYR A 21 -21.59 5.60 13.37
N LYS A 22 -22.77 5.27 13.93
CA LYS A 22 -23.98 6.08 13.76
C LYS A 22 -23.84 7.48 14.37
N ILE A 23 -23.19 7.58 15.53
CA ILE A 23 -22.92 8.86 16.19
C ILE A 23 -21.93 9.68 15.34
N TRP A 24 -20.81 9.07 14.93
CA TRP A 24 -19.83 9.69 14.03
C TRP A 24 -20.50 10.20 12.75
N LYS A 25 -21.30 9.37 12.08
CA LYS A 25 -21.98 9.71 10.82
C LYS A 25 -22.94 10.90 10.96
N LYS A 26 -23.62 11.06 12.10
CA LYS A 26 -24.47 12.23 12.38
C LYS A 26 -23.66 13.51 12.54
N ASN A 27 -22.41 13.39 12.99
CA ASN A 27 -21.53 14.51 13.27
C ASN A 27 -20.61 14.88 12.09
N THR A 28 -20.54 14.08 11.02
CA THR A 28 -19.62 14.34 9.90
C THR A 28 -19.76 15.72 9.26
N PRO A 29 -20.95 16.35 9.12
CA PRO A 29 -21.05 17.69 8.53
C PRO A 29 -20.42 18.80 9.39
N PHE A 30 -20.16 18.53 10.67
CA PHE A 30 -19.49 19.46 11.59
C PHE A 30 -18.00 19.16 11.76
N LEU A 31 -17.56 17.96 11.37
CA LEU A 31 -16.21 17.46 11.61
C LEU A 31 -15.31 17.55 10.37
N TYR A 32 -15.89 17.49 9.17
CA TYR A 32 -15.14 17.36 7.92
C TYR A 32 -15.68 18.29 6.84
N ASP A 33 -14.76 18.85 6.06
CA ASP A 33 -15.10 19.56 4.82
C ASP A 33 -15.42 18.58 3.67
N LEU A 34 -14.90 17.34 3.73
CA LEU A 34 -15.09 16.31 2.72
C LEU A 34 -15.10 14.92 3.35
N VAL A 35 -16.12 14.11 3.04
CA VAL A 35 -16.14 12.67 3.33
C VAL A 35 -16.57 11.92 2.08
N ILE A 36 -15.72 11.00 1.62
CA ILE A 36 -16.02 10.07 0.52
C ILE A 36 -15.98 8.65 1.08
N THR A 37 -17.13 7.98 1.09
CA THR A 37 -17.22 6.56 1.46
C THR A 37 -17.46 5.74 0.20
N HIS A 38 -16.60 4.75 -0.04
CA HIS A 38 -16.71 3.83 -1.16
C HIS A 38 -16.47 2.40 -0.71
N ALA A 39 -17.46 1.52 -0.91
CA ALA A 39 -17.29 0.09 -0.67
C ALA A 39 -16.58 -0.53 -1.87
N LEU A 40 -15.39 -1.09 -1.65
CA LEU A 40 -14.70 -1.91 -2.63
C LEU A 40 -15.32 -3.31 -2.67
N GLU A 41 -15.15 -4.00 -3.80
CA GLU A 41 -15.59 -5.40 -3.94
C GLU A 41 -14.83 -6.33 -3.00
N TRP A 42 -13.52 -6.12 -2.87
CA TRP A 42 -12.63 -6.83 -1.96
C TRP A 42 -11.83 -5.85 -1.10
N PRO A 43 -11.46 -6.23 0.13
CA PRO A 43 -10.58 -5.44 0.98
C PRO A 43 -9.24 -5.14 0.30
N SER A 44 -8.63 -4.03 0.70
CA SER A 44 -7.30 -3.63 0.25
C SER A 44 -6.35 -3.51 1.44
N LEU A 45 -5.24 -4.26 1.40
CA LEU A 45 -4.18 -4.17 2.41
C LEU A 45 -3.23 -2.99 2.16
N THR A 46 -3.37 -2.30 1.03
CA THR A 46 -2.50 -1.20 0.63
C THR A 46 -3.28 -0.06 0.02
N VAL A 47 -2.87 1.17 0.35
CA VAL A 47 -3.33 2.38 -0.33
C VAL A 47 -2.14 3.32 -0.47
N GLU A 48 -1.95 3.88 -1.65
CA GLU A 48 -0.97 4.95 -1.90
C GLU A 48 -1.45 5.88 -3.01
N TRP A 49 -1.43 7.19 -2.78
CA TRP A 49 -1.72 8.16 -3.83
C TRP A 49 -0.56 8.25 -4.83
N LEU A 50 -0.88 8.22 -6.12
CA LEU A 50 0.06 8.62 -7.17
C LEU A 50 0.24 10.15 -7.16
N PRO A 51 1.41 10.66 -7.56
CA PRO A 51 1.73 12.08 -7.44
C PRO A 51 1.00 12.97 -8.45
N ASP A 52 0.48 12.39 -9.54
CA ASP A 52 -0.13 13.13 -10.64
C ASP A 52 -1.52 13.66 -10.27
N ARG A 53 -1.77 14.92 -10.64
CA ARG A 53 -3.04 15.61 -10.42
C ARG A 53 -3.45 16.34 -11.70
N ASP A 54 -4.58 15.93 -12.27
CA ASP A 54 -5.15 16.54 -13.46
C ASP A 54 -6.31 17.47 -13.07
N GLU A 55 -6.33 18.70 -13.55
CA GLU A 55 -7.42 19.66 -13.36
C GLU A 55 -8.09 19.94 -14.71
N PRO A 56 -9.18 19.25 -15.06
CA PRO A 56 -9.84 19.44 -16.35
C PRO A 56 -10.38 20.87 -16.49
N ALA A 57 -10.11 21.51 -17.64
CA ALA A 57 -10.53 22.89 -17.87
C ALA A 57 -12.05 23.08 -17.73
N GLY A 58 -12.45 24.07 -16.93
CA GLY A 58 -13.85 24.38 -16.66
C GLY A 58 -14.57 23.39 -15.74
N LYS A 59 -13.82 22.55 -15.01
CA LYS A 59 -14.33 21.72 -13.91
C LYS A 59 -13.90 22.29 -12.56
N ASP A 60 -14.70 21.99 -11.56
CA ASP A 60 -14.55 22.36 -10.14
C ASP A 60 -13.88 21.25 -9.31
N TYR A 61 -13.32 20.24 -9.97
CA TYR A 61 -12.61 19.13 -9.34
C TYR A 61 -11.27 18.85 -10.03
N SER A 62 -10.37 18.25 -9.26
CA SER A 62 -9.18 17.57 -9.76
C SER A 62 -9.42 16.06 -9.83
N VAL A 63 -8.70 15.40 -10.72
CA VAL A 63 -8.66 13.95 -10.87
C VAL A 63 -7.31 13.47 -10.37
N GLN A 64 -7.33 12.58 -9.38
CA GLN A 64 -6.15 11.97 -8.79
C GLN A 64 -6.28 10.46 -8.82
N LYS A 65 -5.15 9.75 -8.77
CA LYS A 65 -5.11 8.29 -8.81
C LYS A 65 -4.52 7.73 -7.54
N MET A 66 -4.97 6.55 -7.15
CA MET A 66 -4.41 5.78 -6.03
C MET A 66 -4.16 4.34 -6.45
N ILE A 67 -3.14 3.75 -5.85
CA ILE A 67 -2.81 2.33 -5.94
C ILE A 67 -3.58 1.61 -4.84
N LEU A 68 -4.26 0.54 -5.22
CA LEU A 68 -4.94 -0.38 -4.32
C LEU A 68 -4.53 -1.81 -4.68
N GLY A 69 -4.68 -2.71 -3.71
CA GLY A 69 -4.60 -4.15 -3.90
C GLY A 69 -5.93 -4.84 -3.59
N THR A 70 -6.06 -6.11 -3.95
CA THR A 70 -7.12 -6.98 -3.39
C THR A 70 -6.54 -7.95 -2.38
N HIS A 71 -7.39 -8.33 -1.43
CA HIS A 71 -7.25 -9.51 -0.59
C HIS A 71 -8.55 -10.31 -0.71
N THR A 72 -8.52 -11.32 -1.57
CA THR A 72 -9.70 -12.14 -1.92
C THR A 72 -9.73 -13.46 -1.15
N SER A 73 -10.83 -14.21 -1.30
CA SER A 73 -10.85 -15.63 -0.94
C SER A 73 -10.08 -16.49 -1.96
N GLU A 74 -9.58 -17.66 -1.56
CA GLU A 74 -8.70 -18.54 -2.37
C GLU A 74 -9.19 -18.86 -3.79
N ASN A 75 -10.51 -18.81 -4.04
CA ASN A 75 -11.10 -19.13 -5.33
C ASN A 75 -11.26 -17.93 -6.28
N GLU A 76 -10.97 -16.71 -5.81
CA GLU A 76 -11.16 -15.48 -6.56
C GLU A 76 -9.81 -14.84 -6.90
N PRO A 77 -9.62 -14.35 -8.13
CA PRO A 77 -8.36 -13.78 -8.57
C PRO A 77 -8.01 -12.49 -7.82
N ASN A 78 -6.73 -12.27 -7.60
CA ASN A 78 -6.22 -11.03 -7.01
C ASN A 78 -5.71 -10.05 -8.07
N TYR A 79 -5.76 -8.76 -7.75
CA TYR A 79 -5.40 -7.67 -8.64
C TYR A 79 -4.57 -6.59 -7.94
N LEU A 80 -3.54 -6.11 -8.64
CA LEU A 80 -3.03 -4.76 -8.45
C LEU A 80 -3.95 -3.79 -9.20
N MET A 81 -4.45 -2.77 -8.52
CA MET A 81 -5.48 -1.87 -9.06
C MET A 81 -5.02 -0.42 -9.05
N LEU A 82 -5.43 0.33 -10.07
CA LEU A 82 -5.45 1.78 -10.04
C LEU A 82 -6.89 2.26 -9.94
N ALA A 83 -7.16 3.05 -8.90
CA ALA A 83 -8.42 3.76 -8.75
C ALA A 83 -8.22 5.25 -9.05
N GLN A 84 -9.24 5.86 -9.63
CA GLN A 84 -9.32 7.27 -9.90
C GLN A 84 -10.36 7.91 -8.97
N VAL A 85 -10.02 9.06 -8.40
CA VAL A 85 -10.89 9.81 -7.50
C VAL A 85 -11.01 11.25 -7.99
N GLN A 86 -12.24 11.76 -7.98
CA GLN A 86 -12.52 13.18 -8.21
C GLN A 86 -12.57 13.91 -6.87
N LEU A 87 -11.68 14.88 -6.68
CA LEU A 87 -11.59 15.69 -5.47
C LEU A 87 -11.91 17.15 -5.79
N PRO A 88 -12.78 17.83 -5.02
CA PRO A 88 -13.12 19.23 -5.26
C PRO A 88 -11.88 20.12 -5.21
N LEU A 89 -11.88 21.19 -6.02
CA LEU A 89 -10.85 22.23 -5.95
C LEU A 89 -11.11 23.15 -4.74
N GLN A 90 -10.06 23.77 -4.21
CA GLN A 90 -10.18 24.63 -3.03
C GLN A 90 -11.13 25.82 -3.23
N ASP A 91 -11.22 26.32 -4.47
CA ASP A 91 -12.07 27.45 -4.85
C ASP A 91 -13.49 27.02 -5.28
N SER A 92 -13.83 25.74 -5.24
CA SER A 92 -15.19 25.29 -5.55
C SER A 92 -16.16 25.76 -4.46
N GLU A 93 -17.26 26.40 -4.86
CA GLU A 93 -18.28 26.85 -3.90
C GLU A 93 -18.88 25.63 -3.17
N ASN A 94 -18.59 25.52 -1.88
CA ASN A 94 -19.18 24.51 -1.00
C ASN A 94 -20.67 24.83 -0.77
N ASP A 95 -21.58 24.22 -1.56
CA ASP A 95 -22.98 24.14 -1.12
C ASP A 95 -23.08 23.06 -0.04
N ALA A 96 -22.66 23.43 1.18
CA ALA A 96 -22.60 22.60 2.40
C ALA A 96 -23.98 22.04 2.85
N ARG A 97 -25.01 22.13 2.00
CA ARG A 97 -26.39 21.70 2.24
C ARG A 97 -26.83 20.52 1.39
N GLN A 98 -26.03 20.09 0.40
CA GLN A 98 -26.33 18.87 -0.35
C GLN A 98 -25.75 17.66 0.38
N TYR A 99 -26.46 17.23 1.43
CA TYR A 99 -26.34 15.85 1.91
C TYR A 99 -27.19 14.99 0.97
N ASP A 100 -26.57 14.08 0.21
CA ASP A 100 -27.30 13.15 -0.65
C ASP A 100 -28.03 12.13 0.25
N HIS A 101 -29.23 12.51 0.68
CA HIS A 101 -30.09 11.70 1.53
C HIS A 101 -30.74 10.54 0.74
N ASP A 102 -30.66 10.56 -0.59
CA ASP A 102 -31.33 9.63 -1.52
C ASP A 102 -30.43 8.45 -1.93
N ARG A 103 -29.13 8.46 -1.63
CA ARG A 103 -28.27 7.28 -1.73
C ARG A 103 -28.32 6.45 -0.47
N SER A 104 -29.32 5.57 -0.42
CA SER A 104 -29.67 4.71 0.71
C SER A 104 -28.55 3.81 1.25
N ASP A 105 -27.37 3.70 0.62
CA ASP A 105 -26.35 2.74 1.05
C ASP A 105 -24.93 3.28 1.32
N LEU A 106 -24.48 4.41 0.77
CA LEU A 106 -23.09 4.88 0.98
C LEU A 106 -23.02 6.42 0.95
N GLY A 107 -22.99 7.01 2.14
CA GLY A 107 -23.03 8.47 2.35
C GLY A 107 -21.68 9.15 2.13
N GLY A 108 -21.70 10.27 1.39
CA GLY A 108 -20.61 11.23 1.29
C GLY A 108 -21.14 12.66 1.43
N PHE A 109 -20.28 13.59 1.82
CA PHE A 109 -20.56 15.03 1.95
C PHE A 109 -19.50 15.80 1.17
N GLY A 110 -19.91 16.64 0.21
CA GLY A 110 -19.00 17.43 -0.65
C GLY A 110 -19.57 17.69 -2.06
N CYS A 111 -19.09 18.75 -2.73
CA CYS A 111 -19.63 19.28 -4.01
C CYS A 111 -19.29 18.43 -5.25
N ALA A 112 -18.18 17.70 -5.24
CA ALA A 112 -17.87 16.73 -6.28
C ALA A 112 -18.57 15.41 -5.94
N SER A 113 -19.10 14.71 -6.95
CA SER A 113 -19.78 13.39 -6.80
C SER A 113 -18.94 12.26 -6.17
N GLY A 114 -17.75 12.56 -5.62
CA GLY A 114 -16.94 11.69 -4.78
C GLY A 114 -16.62 10.36 -5.45
N LYS A 115 -16.60 10.34 -6.79
CA LYS A 115 -16.62 9.09 -7.54
C LYS A 115 -15.24 8.46 -7.49
N VAL A 116 -15.13 7.38 -6.72
CA VAL A 116 -14.03 6.42 -6.80
C VAL A 116 -14.36 5.43 -7.91
N GLN A 117 -13.44 5.25 -8.86
CA GLN A 117 -13.60 4.33 -9.96
C GLN A 117 -12.32 3.54 -10.19
N ILE A 118 -12.40 2.20 -10.20
CA ILE A 118 -11.29 1.37 -10.66
C ILE A 118 -11.13 1.57 -12.17
N ILE A 119 -9.96 2.05 -12.58
CA ILE A 119 -9.63 2.36 -13.99
C ILE A 119 -8.69 1.32 -14.60
N GLN A 120 -7.99 0.54 -13.78
CA GLN A 120 -7.12 -0.53 -14.24
C GLN A 120 -7.03 -1.64 -13.19
N GLN A 121 -7.03 -2.89 -13.65
CA GLN A 121 -6.72 -4.07 -12.85
C GLN A 121 -5.67 -4.92 -13.59
N ILE A 122 -4.63 -5.33 -12.87
CA ILE A 122 -3.54 -6.18 -13.36
C ILE A 122 -3.56 -7.46 -12.53
N ASN A 123 -3.61 -8.63 -13.19
CA ASN A 123 -3.58 -9.93 -12.52
C ASN A 123 -2.37 -10.02 -11.59
N HIS A 124 -2.60 -10.42 -10.35
CA HIS A 124 -1.59 -10.58 -9.32
C HIS A 124 -1.63 -12.01 -8.74
N GLU A 125 -0.46 -12.56 -8.43
CA GLU A 125 -0.32 -13.90 -7.85
C GLU A 125 -0.44 -13.77 -6.32
N GLY A 126 -1.58 -14.18 -5.76
CA GLY A 126 -1.93 -13.96 -4.35
C GLY A 126 -2.32 -12.51 -4.02
N GLU A 127 -2.69 -12.22 -2.77
CA GLU A 127 -3.02 -10.87 -2.34
C GLU A 127 -1.82 -9.89 -2.42
N VAL A 128 -2.15 -8.61 -2.45
CA VAL A 128 -1.17 -7.52 -2.51
C VAL A 128 -0.97 -6.95 -1.10
N ASN A 129 -0.01 -7.50 -0.37
CA ASN A 129 0.31 -7.10 1.01
C ASN A 129 0.71 -5.62 1.11
N ARG A 130 1.48 -5.13 0.14
CA ARG A 130 1.85 -3.72 0.01
C ARG A 130 2.20 -3.38 -1.43
N ALA A 131 1.79 -2.21 -1.91
CA ALA A 131 2.16 -1.71 -3.24
C ALA A 131 2.72 -0.29 -3.14
N ARG A 132 3.87 -0.03 -3.76
CA ARG A 132 4.52 1.30 -3.73
C ARG A 132 5.03 1.74 -5.10
N TYR A 133 4.75 2.98 -5.51
CA TYR A 133 5.31 3.54 -6.75
C TYR A 133 6.75 4.01 -6.58
N MET A 134 7.54 3.94 -7.66
CA MET A 134 8.90 4.49 -7.69
C MET A 134 8.86 6.02 -7.85
N PRO A 135 9.43 6.82 -6.93
CA PRO A 135 9.31 8.28 -6.95
C PRO A 135 9.80 8.97 -8.22
N GLN A 136 10.80 8.39 -8.89
CA GLN A 136 11.39 8.93 -10.13
C GLN A 136 10.56 8.59 -11.37
N ASN A 137 9.74 7.54 -11.30
CA ASN A 137 8.85 7.12 -12.38
C ASN A 137 7.60 6.46 -11.80
N SER A 138 6.51 7.23 -11.70
CA SER A 138 5.25 6.80 -11.08
C SER A 138 4.57 5.63 -11.81
N PHE A 139 4.97 5.32 -13.05
CA PHE A 139 4.48 4.14 -13.78
C PHE A 139 4.94 2.82 -13.17
N ILE A 140 6.07 2.82 -12.46
CA ILE A 140 6.66 1.63 -11.87
C ILE A 140 6.11 1.43 -10.46
N ILE A 141 5.51 0.27 -10.20
CA ILE A 141 4.96 -0.12 -8.91
C ILE A 141 5.61 -1.44 -8.49
N ALA A 142 6.19 -1.46 -7.29
CA ALA A 142 6.59 -2.71 -6.63
C ALA A 142 5.48 -3.21 -5.73
N THR A 143 5.30 -4.54 -5.65
CA THR A 143 4.34 -5.19 -4.75
C THR A 143 4.99 -6.28 -3.91
N LYS A 144 4.65 -6.30 -2.62
CA LYS A 144 4.82 -7.47 -1.76
C LYS A 144 3.70 -8.46 -2.06
N THR A 145 4.07 -9.72 -2.10
CA THR A 145 3.19 -10.86 -2.41
C THR A 145 3.12 -11.78 -1.19
N VAL A 146 2.23 -12.77 -1.22
CA VAL A 146 2.19 -13.91 -0.28
C VAL A 146 3.34 -14.91 -0.46
N SER A 147 4.22 -14.65 -1.43
CA SER A 147 5.39 -15.46 -1.73
C SER A 147 6.67 -14.73 -1.32
N ALA A 148 7.80 -15.43 -1.46
CA ALA A 148 9.12 -14.86 -1.23
C ALA A 148 9.55 -13.80 -2.27
N GLU A 149 8.90 -13.75 -3.44
CA GLU A 149 9.26 -12.81 -4.50
C GLU A 149 8.55 -11.46 -4.31
N VAL A 150 9.26 -10.37 -4.66
CA VAL A 150 8.68 -9.04 -4.82
C VAL A 150 8.45 -8.82 -6.31
N PHE A 151 7.26 -8.37 -6.71
CA PHE A 151 6.98 -8.08 -8.11
C PHE A 151 7.18 -6.61 -8.42
N VAL A 152 7.55 -6.31 -9.67
CA VAL A 152 7.56 -4.96 -10.21
C VAL A 152 6.73 -4.94 -11.48
N PHE A 153 5.80 -4.00 -11.55
CA PHE A 153 4.93 -3.75 -12.69
C PHE A 153 5.18 -2.36 -13.24
N ASP A 154 5.25 -2.23 -14.56
CA ASP A 154 5.06 -0.97 -15.26
C ASP A 154 3.62 -0.93 -15.75
N TYR A 155 2.72 -0.27 -15.00
CA TYR A 155 1.28 -0.37 -15.29
C TYR A 155 0.91 0.19 -16.68
N SER A 156 1.77 1.00 -17.30
CA SER A 156 1.56 1.49 -18.67
C SER A 156 1.70 0.41 -19.75
N LYS A 157 2.38 -0.70 -19.43
CA LYS A 157 2.57 -1.87 -20.30
C LYS A 157 1.48 -2.93 -20.16
N HIS A 158 0.57 -2.75 -19.21
CA HIS A 158 -0.54 -3.67 -18.96
C HIS A 158 -1.86 -3.08 -19.50
N PRO A 159 -2.78 -3.92 -20.00
CA PRO A 159 -4.11 -3.45 -20.39
C PRO A 159 -4.89 -2.91 -19.19
N SER A 160 -5.90 -2.07 -19.44
CA SER A 160 -6.78 -1.57 -18.38
C SER A 160 -7.68 -2.67 -17.79
N LYS A 161 -8.03 -3.67 -18.60
CA LYS A 161 -8.76 -4.86 -18.16
C LYS A 161 -7.82 -6.06 -18.17
N PRO A 162 -7.83 -6.88 -17.11
CA PRO A 162 -6.91 -8.00 -17.00
C PRO A 162 -7.21 -9.07 -18.05
N PRO A 163 -6.18 -9.79 -18.55
CA PRO A 163 -6.37 -10.96 -19.39
C PRO A 163 -7.22 -12.04 -18.70
N LEU A 164 -8.10 -12.69 -19.45
CA LEU A 164 -9.03 -13.72 -18.96
C LEU A 164 -8.34 -15.05 -18.60
N ASP A 165 -7.09 -15.24 -19.01
CA ASP A 165 -6.30 -16.43 -18.65
C ASP A 165 -5.83 -16.40 -17.18
N GLY A 166 -6.03 -15.27 -16.49
CA GLY A 166 -5.65 -15.09 -15.08
C GLY A 166 -4.13 -15.03 -14.86
N ALA A 167 -3.32 -14.99 -15.92
CA ALA A 167 -1.88 -15.08 -15.79
C ALA A 167 -1.29 -13.79 -15.19
N CYS A 168 -0.62 -13.92 -14.03
CA CYS A 168 0.18 -12.85 -13.44
C CYS A 168 1.51 -12.71 -14.20
N SER A 169 1.75 -11.56 -14.83
CA SER A 169 2.91 -11.33 -15.71
C SER A 169 3.72 -10.10 -15.27
N PRO A 170 4.38 -10.12 -14.10
CA PRO A 170 5.18 -8.99 -13.65
C PRO A 170 6.32 -8.67 -14.64
N ASP A 171 6.69 -7.39 -14.70
CA ASP A 171 7.79 -6.92 -15.54
C ASP A 171 9.14 -7.37 -14.98
N LEU A 172 9.28 -7.40 -13.64
CA LEU A 172 10.39 -8.03 -12.94
C LEU A 172 9.92 -8.83 -11.71
N ARG A 173 10.61 -9.94 -11.44
CA ARG A 173 10.54 -10.72 -10.20
C ARG A 173 11.83 -10.54 -9.41
N LEU A 174 11.74 -9.95 -8.23
CA LEU A 174 12.89 -9.70 -7.36
C LEU A 174 12.99 -10.82 -6.32
N ARG A 175 14.16 -11.44 -6.25
CA ARG A 175 14.47 -12.61 -5.44
C ARG A 175 15.48 -12.26 -4.36
N GLY A 176 15.40 -12.93 -3.22
CA GLY A 176 16.34 -12.76 -2.11
C GLY A 176 15.75 -13.23 -0.79
N HIS A 177 14.46 -12.98 -0.59
CA HIS A 177 13.72 -13.52 0.56
C HIS A 177 13.39 -15.00 0.39
N SER A 178 12.96 -15.61 1.49
CA SER A 178 12.45 -16.98 1.57
C SER A 178 10.99 -17.08 2.00
N THR A 179 10.39 -15.99 2.47
CA THR A 179 8.98 -15.90 2.90
C THR A 179 8.38 -14.55 2.49
N GLU A 180 7.07 -14.38 2.71
CA GLU A 180 6.37 -13.13 2.43
C GLU A 180 6.79 -11.98 3.37
N GLY A 181 6.08 -10.86 3.29
CA GLY A 181 6.14 -9.80 4.30
C GLY A 181 5.49 -8.51 3.83
N TYR A 182 5.70 -7.42 4.58
CA TYR A 182 5.02 -6.15 4.33
C TYR A 182 5.96 -4.98 4.03
N GLY A 183 7.15 -4.92 4.65
CA GLY A 183 8.10 -3.81 4.46
C GLY A 183 8.47 -3.57 2.99
N LEU A 184 8.32 -2.34 2.49
CA LEU A 184 8.58 -1.99 1.09
C LEU A 184 8.85 -0.49 0.94
N SER A 185 10.03 -0.11 0.42
CA SER A 185 10.40 1.31 0.31
C SER A 185 11.32 1.59 -0.88
N TRP A 186 10.90 2.50 -1.75
CA TRP A 186 11.72 3.04 -2.84
C TRP A 186 12.62 4.19 -2.36
N SER A 187 13.85 4.24 -2.86
CA SER A 187 14.73 5.38 -2.62
C SER A 187 14.26 6.60 -3.41
N LYS A 188 14.20 7.78 -2.77
CA LYS A 188 13.96 9.05 -3.47
C LYS A 188 15.18 9.59 -4.21
N PHE A 189 16.38 9.11 -3.85
CA PHE A 189 17.64 9.64 -4.38
C PHE A 189 18.26 8.73 -5.44
N LYS A 190 18.15 7.41 -5.26
CA LYS A 190 18.69 6.42 -6.19
C LYS A 190 17.56 5.76 -6.95
N GLU A 191 17.41 6.16 -8.20
CA GLU A 191 16.42 5.55 -9.10
C GLU A 191 16.62 4.03 -9.14
N GLY A 192 15.50 3.31 -9.07
CA GLY A 192 15.48 1.85 -9.11
C GLY A 192 15.94 1.14 -7.83
N HIS A 193 16.39 1.85 -6.80
CA HIS A 193 16.73 1.22 -5.52
C HIS A 193 15.47 0.95 -4.67
N LEU A 194 15.24 -0.32 -4.37
CA LEU A 194 14.10 -0.78 -3.58
C LEU A 194 14.58 -1.61 -2.38
N LEU A 195 14.06 -1.29 -1.21
CA LEU A 195 14.18 -2.11 0.00
C LEU A 195 12.90 -2.90 0.23
N SER A 196 13.03 -4.13 0.74
CA SER A 196 11.92 -4.82 1.40
C SER A 196 12.33 -5.56 2.66
N GLY A 197 11.40 -5.61 3.62
CA GLY A 197 11.44 -6.46 4.81
C GLY A 197 10.57 -7.71 4.61
N SER A 198 10.82 -8.74 5.41
CA SER A 198 10.15 -10.04 5.33
C SER A 198 10.17 -10.78 6.67
N ASP A 199 9.27 -11.74 6.80
CA ASP A 199 9.12 -12.66 7.92
C ASP A 199 10.36 -13.58 8.10
N ASP A 200 11.24 -13.64 7.10
CA ASP A 200 12.50 -14.38 7.16
C ASP A 200 13.63 -13.67 7.90
N ALA A 201 13.29 -12.60 8.63
CA ALA A 201 14.20 -11.74 9.38
C ALA A 201 15.27 -11.02 8.52
N GLN A 202 15.03 -10.89 7.21
CA GLN A 202 15.96 -10.25 6.29
C GLN A 202 15.40 -8.95 5.72
N ILE A 203 16.33 -8.07 5.34
CA ILE A 203 16.08 -6.92 4.49
C ILE A 203 16.82 -7.18 3.19
N CYS A 204 16.12 -7.10 2.07
CA CYS A 204 16.75 -7.17 0.75
C CYS A 204 16.79 -5.80 0.08
N LEU A 205 17.88 -5.53 -0.63
CA LEU A 205 18.06 -4.36 -1.48
C LEU A 205 18.25 -4.82 -2.93
N TRP A 206 17.52 -4.19 -3.85
CA TRP A 206 17.70 -4.38 -5.30
C TRP A 206 17.95 -3.05 -5.99
N ASP A 207 18.62 -3.11 -7.14
CA ASP A 207 18.61 -2.08 -8.16
C ASP A 207 17.88 -2.65 -9.39
N ILE A 208 16.67 -2.19 -9.65
CA ILE A 208 15.85 -2.71 -10.77
C ILE A 208 16.39 -2.33 -12.15
N ASN A 209 17.40 -1.45 -12.22
CA ASN A 209 18.09 -1.10 -13.45
C ASN A 209 19.21 -2.10 -13.80
N ALA A 210 19.54 -3.03 -12.90
CA ALA A 210 20.48 -4.10 -13.17
C ALA A 210 19.96 -5.02 -14.31
N THR A 211 20.87 -5.73 -15.00
CA THR A 211 20.49 -6.59 -16.12
C THR A 211 19.72 -7.84 -15.64
N PRO A 212 18.43 -7.98 -15.95
CA PRO A 212 17.65 -9.13 -15.49
C PRO A 212 17.97 -10.39 -16.30
N LYS A 213 17.84 -11.55 -15.65
CA LYS A 213 17.85 -12.86 -16.33
C LYS A 213 16.44 -13.44 -16.27
N ASN A 214 15.81 -13.67 -17.41
CA ASN A 214 14.43 -14.17 -17.50
C ASN A 214 13.43 -13.35 -16.67
N LYS A 215 13.50 -12.01 -16.77
CA LYS A 215 12.70 -11.06 -15.95
C LYS A 215 12.90 -11.22 -14.43
N ALA A 216 13.99 -11.84 -13.98
CA ALA A 216 14.30 -11.96 -12.55
C ALA A 216 15.60 -11.25 -12.19
N LEU A 217 15.65 -10.70 -10.97
CA LEU A 217 16.82 -10.08 -10.35
C LEU A 217 17.00 -10.61 -8.93
N ASP A 218 18.22 -11.04 -8.61
CA ASP A 218 18.58 -11.40 -7.24
C ASP A 218 18.96 -10.13 -6.44
N ALA A 219 18.77 -10.18 -5.12
CA ALA A 219 19.11 -9.08 -4.22
C ALA A 219 20.59 -8.72 -4.36
N MET A 220 20.86 -7.42 -4.51
CA MET A 220 22.24 -6.93 -4.60
C MET A 220 22.90 -6.93 -3.22
N GLN A 221 22.12 -6.74 -2.16
CA GLN A 221 22.54 -6.86 -0.77
C GLN A 221 21.42 -7.43 0.08
N ILE A 222 21.78 -8.23 1.08
CA ILE A 222 20.88 -8.80 2.07
C ILE A 222 21.44 -8.46 3.46
N PHE A 223 20.60 -7.83 4.29
CA PHE A 223 20.92 -7.50 5.67
C PHE A 223 20.18 -8.47 6.58
N LYS A 224 20.95 -9.22 7.38
CA LYS A 224 20.42 -10.25 8.27
C LYS A 224 20.97 -10.03 9.68
N VAL A 225 20.32 -9.13 10.40
CA VAL A 225 20.65 -8.77 11.79
C VAL A 225 19.44 -8.88 12.70
N HIS A 226 18.24 -8.58 12.18
CA HIS A 226 17.02 -8.81 12.93
C HIS A 226 16.90 -10.30 13.31
N GLU A 227 16.37 -10.57 14.50
CA GLU A 227 16.13 -11.92 15.03
C GLU A 227 14.66 -12.36 14.93
N GLY A 228 13.79 -11.46 14.48
CA GLY A 228 12.35 -11.68 14.23
C GLY A 228 11.91 -11.10 12.87
N VAL A 229 10.60 -11.10 12.62
CA VAL A 229 10.02 -10.55 11.37
C VAL A 229 10.46 -9.12 11.17
N VAL A 230 10.85 -8.75 9.94
CA VAL A 230 11.10 -7.36 9.58
C VAL A 230 9.81 -6.74 9.06
N GLU A 231 9.11 -6.06 9.96
CA GLU A 231 7.80 -5.46 9.74
C GLU A 231 7.81 -4.30 8.74
N ASP A 232 8.79 -3.39 8.87
CA ASP A 232 8.89 -2.26 7.95
C ASP A 232 10.33 -1.81 7.70
N VAL A 233 10.51 -1.21 6.53
CA VAL A 233 11.76 -0.58 6.10
C VAL A 233 11.45 0.76 5.45
N ALA A 234 12.30 1.75 5.69
CA ALA A 234 12.11 3.09 5.13
C ALA A 234 13.44 3.76 4.79
N TRP A 235 13.58 4.20 3.54
CA TRP A 235 14.68 5.08 3.16
C TRP A 235 14.60 6.43 3.88
N HIS A 236 15.76 6.96 4.23
CA HIS A 236 15.85 8.31 4.78
C HIS A 236 15.55 9.36 3.70
N LEU A 237 14.68 10.32 4.00
CA LEU A 237 14.19 11.30 3.03
C LEU A 237 15.16 12.45 2.73
N ARG A 238 16.32 12.51 3.39
CA ARG A 238 17.34 13.56 3.19
C ARG A 238 18.76 13.03 2.94
N HIS A 239 18.99 11.73 3.10
CA HIS A 239 20.33 11.13 3.05
C HIS A 239 20.24 9.84 2.23
N GLU A 240 20.84 9.82 1.03
CA GLU A 240 20.67 8.75 0.03
C GLU A 240 21.20 7.37 0.45
N TYR A 241 22.05 7.30 1.48
CA TYR A 241 22.68 6.07 1.95
C TYR A 241 22.04 5.51 3.23
N LEU A 242 21.14 6.25 3.86
CA LEU A 242 20.55 5.86 5.13
C LEU A 242 19.16 5.27 4.93
N PHE A 243 18.87 4.22 5.69
CA PHE A 243 17.51 3.70 5.85
C PHE A 243 17.33 3.15 7.26
N GLY A 244 16.08 3.03 7.69
CA GLY A 244 15.70 2.40 8.94
C GLY A 244 14.93 1.10 8.69
N SER A 245 14.98 0.20 9.66
CA SER A 245 14.13 -0.99 9.72
C SER A 245 13.64 -1.23 11.15
N VAL A 246 12.48 -1.87 11.25
CA VAL A 246 11.86 -2.30 12.51
C VAL A 246 11.38 -3.74 12.40
N GLY A 247 11.30 -4.45 13.52
CA GLY A 247 10.83 -5.83 13.55
C GLY A 247 10.39 -6.31 14.93
N ASP A 248 9.87 -7.53 14.97
CA ASP A 248 9.33 -8.17 16.19
C ASP A 248 10.36 -8.43 17.27
N ASP A 249 11.65 -8.37 16.90
CA ASP A 249 12.76 -8.41 17.83
C ASP A 249 12.90 -7.15 18.69
N GLN A 250 11.97 -6.20 18.56
CA GLN A 250 11.86 -4.97 19.34
C GLN A 250 12.85 -3.89 18.95
N TYR A 251 13.60 -4.08 17.87
CA TYR A 251 14.64 -3.14 17.48
C TYR A 251 14.19 -2.21 16.37
N LEU A 252 14.55 -0.94 16.53
CA LEU A 252 14.77 0.00 15.43
C LEU A 252 16.25 -0.02 15.09
N LEU A 253 16.57 -0.36 13.84
CA LEU A 253 17.93 -0.37 13.32
C LEU A 253 18.10 0.73 12.26
N ILE A 254 19.21 1.47 12.33
CA ILE A 254 19.60 2.43 11.31
C ILE A 254 20.80 1.90 10.55
N TRP A 255 20.70 1.95 9.23
CA TRP A 255 21.67 1.38 8.30
C TRP A 255 22.31 2.47 7.45
N ASP A 256 23.56 2.24 7.03
CA ASP A 256 24.29 3.10 6.12
C ASP A 256 24.99 2.27 5.05
N LEU A 257 24.56 2.41 3.80
CA LEU A 257 25.07 1.65 2.66
C LEU A 257 26.55 1.92 2.33
N ARG A 258 27.16 2.96 2.90
CA ARG A 258 28.59 3.22 2.76
C ARG A 258 29.42 2.33 3.70
N THR A 259 28.78 1.72 4.69
CA THR A 259 29.42 0.77 5.58
C THR A 259 29.60 -0.56 4.83
N PRO A 260 30.84 -1.08 4.72
CA PRO A 260 31.09 -2.32 3.96
C PRO A 260 30.49 -3.57 4.61
N SER A 261 30.05 -3.49 5.87
CA SER A 261 29.48 -4.60 6.63
C SER A 261 27.95 -4.53 6.62
N VAL A 262 27.31 -5.43 5.88
CA VAL A 262 25.84 -5.60 5.88
C VAL A 262 25.30 -6.25 7.15
N THR A 263 26.19 -6.69 8.05
CA THR A 263 25.87 -7.40 9.29
C THR A 263 25.88 -6.50 10.53
N LYS A 264 26.08 -5.19 10.36
CA LYS A 264 26.14 -4.27 11.50
C LYS A 264 25.44 -2.94 11.17
N PRO A 265 24.31 -2.63 11.82
CA PRO A 265 23.69 -1.32 11.69
C PRO A 265 24.57 -0.25 12.36
N ILE A 266 24.44 1.00 11.90
CA ILE A 266 25.16 2.13 12.49
C ILE A 266 24.55 2.54 13.84
N GLN A 267 23.26 2.26 14.05
CA GLN A 267 22.57 2.43 15.33
C GLN A 267 21.60 1.29 15.53
N SER A 268 21.47 0.85 16.79
CA SER A 268 20.51 -0.16 17.24
C SER A 268 19.84 0.37 18.50
N VAL A 269 18.51 0.38 18.50
CA VAL A 269 17.69 0.95 19.56
C VAL A 269 16.58 -0.04 19.89
N VAL A 270 16.44 -0.43 21.16
CA VAL A 270 15.26 -1.15 21.64
C VAL A 270 14.09 -0.17 21.64
N ALA A 271 13.14 -0.35 20.74
CA ALA A 271 12.03 0.56 20.48
C ALA A 271 10.78 0.24 21.32
N HIS A 272 10.56 -1.02 21.69
CA HIS A 272 9.43 -1.48 22.50
C HIS A 272 9.79 -2.69 23.37
N GLN A 273 8.86 -3.19 24.20
CA GLN A 273 9.10 -4.29 25.15
C GLN A 273 8.40 -5.60 24.78
N SER A 274 7.50 -5.55 23.80
CA SER A 274 6.78 -6.67 23.20
C SER A 274 6.29 -6.25 21.83
N GLU A 275 6.00 -7.22 20.96
CA GLU A 275 5.08 -7.03 19.82
C GLU A 275 3.76 -6.41 20.30
#